data_AF-A0A940MHY0-F1
#
_entry.id   AF-A0A940MHY0-F1
#
_cell.length_a   1.000
_cell.length_b   1.000
_cell.length_c   1.000
_cell.angle_alpha   90.00
_cell.angle_beta   90.00
_cell.angle_gamma   90.00
#
_symmetry.space_group_name_H-M   'P 1'
#
loop_
_entity.id
_entity.type
_entity.pdbx_description
1 polymer ?
#
loop_
_entity_poly.entity_id
_entity_poly.type
_entity_poly.pdbx_seq_one_letter_code
_entity_poly.pdbx_strand_id
1 'polypeptide(L)'
;MISEEAAFASAREFLGGHRETYTPVLLPEKSSEHAVAWLVAFDSKEHLETGDLRFAPFTRVLVVPKDGTPVHFPPTYLPLEVYLGELAAGEWPVGPRGRYKRGSGRD
;
A
#
# COMPACT_ATOMS: atom_id res chain seq x y z
N MET A 1 2.91 12.99 13.00
CA MET A 1 3.40 12.69 11.65
C MET A 1 4.34 11.50 11.78
N ILE A 2 4.10 10.39 11.06
CA ILE A 2 5.01 9.23 11.12
C ILE A 2 6.29 9.54 10.33
N SER A 3 7.43 9.09 10.84
CA SER A 3 8.71 9.21 10.14
C SER A 3 8.76 8.27 8.94
N GLU A 4 9.72 8.52 8.04
CA GLU A 4 10.07 7.58 6.97
C GLU A 4 10.33 6.18 7.54
N GLU A 5 11.26 6.07 8.51
CA GLU A 5 11.60 4.79 9.14
C GLU A 5 10.38 4.02 9.67
N ALA A 6 9.46 4.73 10.35
CA ALA A 6 8.22 4.13 10.84
C ALA A 6 7.33 3.64 9.68
N ALA A 7 7.25 4.40 8.59
CA ALA A 7 6.50 3.99 7.41
C ALA A 7 7.09 2.73 6.75
N PHE A 8 8.41 2.64 6.62
CA PHE A 8 9.09 1.44 6.11
C PHE A 8 8.93 0.25 7.06
N ALA A 9 8.94 0.45 8.38
CA ALA A 9 8.67 -0.61 9.34
C ALA A 9 7.25 -1.17 9.18
N SER A 10 6.23 -0.30 9.11
CA SER A 10 4.84 -0.73 8.88
C SER A 10 4.65 -1.42 7.52
N ALA A 11 5.32 -0.94 6.47
CA ALA A 11 5.30 -1.59 5.16
C ALA A 11 5.92 -3.00 5.19
N ARG A 12 7.04 -3.19 5.91
CA ARG A 12 7.67 -4.51 6.09
C ARG A 12 6.75 -5.47 6.82
N GLU A 13 6.07 -5.00 7.86
CA GLU A 13 5.09 -5.80 8.61
C GLU A 13 3.95 -6.25 7.69
N PHE A 14 3.36 -5.32 6.94
CA PHE A 14 2.28 -5.62 5.98
C PHE A 14 2.70 -6.64 4.91
N LEU A 15 3.89 -6.49 4.33
CA LEU A 15 4.42 -7.43 3.34
C LEU A 15 4.83 -8.79 3.94
N GLY A 16 4.98 -8.87 5.26
CA GLY A 16 5.19 -10.14 5.97
C GLY A 16 4.10 -11.17 5.67
N GLY A 17 2.86 -10.72 5.45
CA GLY A 17 1.72 -11.56 5.09
C GLY A 17 1.61 -11.95 3.61
N HIS A 18 2.62 -11.62 2.78
CA HIS A 18 2.65 -11.91 1.34
C HIS A 18 3.89 -12.71 0.90
N ARG A 19 4.69 -13.20 1.86
CA ARG A 19 6.00 -13.82 1.61
C ARG A 19 5.90 -15.21 0.95
N GLU A 20 4.74 -15.84 1.04
CA GLU A 20 4.43 -17.07 0.32
C GLU A 20 4.19 -16.86 -1.18
N THR A 21 3.97 -15.61 -1.60
CA THR A 21 3.74 -15.25 -3.01
C THR A 21 5.03 -14.79 -3.71
N TYR A 22 5.87 -14.00 -3.03
CA TYR A 22 7.13 -13.48 -3.55
C TYR A 22 8.07 -13.03 -2.43
N THR A 23 9.34 -12.75 -2.73
CA THR A 23 10.29 -12.16 -1.77
C THR A 23 10.24 -10.63 -1.86
N PRO A 24 9.56 -9.91 -0.94
CA PRO A 24 9.42 -8.45 -1.04
C PRO A 24 10.73 -7.71 -0.77
N VAL A 25 11.01 -6.70 -1.60
CA VAL A 25 12.11 -5.75 -1.44
C VAL A 25 11.54 -4.34 -1.48
N LEU A 26 11.72 -3.57 -0.39
CA LEU A 26 11.36 -2.15 -0.37
C LEU A 26 12.38 -1.32 -1.15
N LEU A 27 11.91 -0.27 -1.82
CA LEU A 27 12.70 0.60 -2.70
C LEU A 27 12.64 2.05 -2.19
N PRO A 28 13.47 2.43 -1.20
CA PRO A 28 13.44 3.76 -0.59
C PRO A 28 13.60 4.90 -1.60
N GLU A 29 14.49 4.73 -2.56
CA GLU A 29 14.78 5.70 -3.61
C GLU A 29 13.61 5.95 -4.59
N LYS A 30 12.61 5.05 -4.60
CA LYS A 30 11.37 5.20 -5.39
C LYS A 30 10.15 5.50 -4.52
N SER A 31 10.34 5.56 -3.20
CA SER A 31 9.29 5.89 -2.25
C SER A 31 9.20 7.41 -2.10
N SER A 32 8.03 7.91 -1.74
CA SER A 32 7.80 9.35 -1.62
C SER A 32 6.84 9.67 -0.50
N GLU A 33 7.10 10.78 0.19
CA GLU A 33 6.18 11.32 1.17
C GLU A 33 5.07 12.13 0.49
N HIS A 34 3.83 11.87 0.86
CA HIS A 34 2.67 12.69 0.52
C HIS A 34 2.12 13.37 1.78
N ALA A 35 1.30 14.40 1.63
CA ALA A 35 0.76 15.16 2.77
C ALA A 35 0.06 14.25 3.81
N VAL A 36 -0.69 13.26 3.34
CA VAL A 36 -1.55 12.38 4.16
C VAL A 36 -1.04 10.95 4.32
N ALA A 37 0.00 10.55 3.59
CA ALA A 37 0.52 9.19 3.61
C ALA A 37 1.98 9.13 3.16
N TRP A 38 2.65 8.03 3.45
CA TRP A 38 3.85 7.61 2.72
C TRP A 38 3.47 6.64 1.60
N LEU A 39 4.05 6.84 0.43
CA LEU A 39 3.98 5.91 -0.70
C LEU A 39 5.25 5.07 -0.69
N VAL A 40 5.16 3.85 -0.18
CA VAL A 40 6.31 2.96 -0.04
C VAL A 40 6.36 2.04 -1.26
N ALA A 41 7.35 2.25 -2.13
CA ALA A 41 7.58 1.42 -3.29
C ALA A 41 8.22 0.09 -2.89
N PHE A 42 7.83 -0.98 -3.58
CA PHE A 42 8.43 -2.30 -3.41
C PHE A 42 8.35 -3.10 -4.71
N ASP A 43 9.15 -4.15 -4.81
CA ASP A 43 9.06 -5.14 -5.88
C ASP A 43 9.42 -6.53 -5.31
N SER A 44 9.36 -7.58 -6.13
CA SER A 44 9.90 -8.88 -5.75
C SER A 44 11.39 -8.95 -6.06
N LYS A 45 12.15 -9.65 -5.22
CA LYS A 45 13.57 -9.93 -5.46
C LYS A 45 13.75 -10.64 -6.80
N GLU A 46 12.88 -11.60 -7.08
CA GLU A 46 12.89 -12.42 -8.29
C GLU A 46 12.74 -11.57 -9.55
N HIS A 47 11.83 -10.60 -9.55
CA HIS A 47 11.68 -9.67 -10.67
C HIS A 47 12.88 -8.72 -10.78
N LEU A 48 13.39 -8.19 -9.68
CA LEU A 48 14.54 -7.27 -9.69
C LEU A 48 15.81 -7.95 -10.24
N GLU A 49 16.02 -9.23 -9.95
CA GLU A 49 17.19 -9.98 -10.42
C GLU A 49 17.07 -10.44 -11.87
N THR A 50 15.86 -10.77 -12.33
CA THR A 50 15.64 -11.39 -13.66
C THR A 50 15.13 -10.42 -14.72
N GLY A 51 14.46 -9.34 -14.32
CA GLY A 51 13.71 -8.45 -15.20
C GLY A 51 12.42 -9.08 -15.77
N ASP A 52 12.05 -10.29 -15.37
CA ASP A 52 10.85 -10.96 -15.87
C ASP A 52 9.60 -10.50 -15.10
N LEU A 53 8.72 -9.80 -15.80
CA LEU A 53 7.49 -9.23 -15.24
C LEU A 53 6.53 -10.27 -14.65
N ARG A 54 6.66 -11.56 -15.01
CA ARG A 54 5.85 -12.63 -14.41
C ARG A 54 6.11 -12.83 -12.93
N PHE A 55 7.28 -12.38 -12.44
CA PHE A 55 7.62 -12.39 -11.03
C PHE A 55 7.25 -11.09 -10.31
N ALA A 56 6.85 -10.04 -11.02
CA ALA A 56 6.55 -8.75 -10.42
C ALA A 56 5.21 -8.82 -9.64
N PRO A 57 5.13 -8.25 -8.43
CA PRO A 57 3.84 -8.01 -7.79
C PRO A 57 2.94 -7.15 -8.70
N PHE A 58 1.64 -7.46 -8.73
CA PHE A 58 0.69 -6.69 -9.56
C PHE A 58 0.65 -5.21 -9.16
N THR A 59 0.62 -4.94 -7.86
CA THR A 59 0.76 -3.60 -7.27
C THR A 59 2.11 -3.49 -6.60
N ARG A 60 2.86 -2.42 -6.87
CA ARG A 60 4.26 -2.21 -6.41
C ARG A 60 4.44 -0.98 -5.52
N VAL A 61 3.34 -0.52 -4.94
CA VAL A 61 3.31 0.58 -3.99
C VAL A 61 2.34 0.24 -2.86
N LEU A 62 2.75 0.57 -1.64
CA LEU A 62 1.91 0.56 -0.46
C LEU A 62 1.60 1.98 -0.03
N VAL A 63 0.40 2.16 0.46
CA VAL A 63 -0.03 3.40 1.09
C VAL A 63 0.08 3.17 2.59
N VAL A 64 0.88 4.01 3.24
CA VAL A 64 1.02 4.04 4.70
C VAL A 64 0.42 5.36 5.20
N PRO A 65 -0.85 5.37 5.61
CA PRO A 65 -1.52 6.58 6.07
C PRO A 65 -0.86 7.18 7.32
N LYS A 66 -0.83 8.51 7.40
CA LYS A 66 -0.29 9.24 8.56
C LYS A 66 -1.31 9.41 9.70
N ASP A 67 -2.57 9.11 9.44
CA ASP A 67 -3.70 9.24 10.35
C ASP A 67 -3.92 7.99 11.24
N GLY A 68 -3.10 6.95 11.06
CA GLY A 68 -3.20 5.68 11.79
C GLY A 68 -4.12 4.64 11.14
N THR A 69 -4.71 4.95 9.99
CA THR A 69 -5.39 3.96 9.15
C THR A 69 -4.41 2.85 8.74
N PRO A 70 -4.84 1.58 8.64
CA PRO A 70 -3.95 0.48 8.29
C PRO A 70 -3.24 0.65 6.94
N VAL A 71 -2.02 0.12 6.85
CA VAL A 71 -1.29 -0.04 5.59
C VAL A 71 -2.11 -0.88 4.61
N HIS A 72 -2.11 -0.49 3.34
CA HIS A 72 -2.87 -1.20 2.30
C HIS A 72 -2.31 -0.95 0.91
N PHE A 73 -2.76 -1.77 -0.04
CA PHE A 73 -2.58 -1.50 -1.47
C PHE A 73 -3.62 -0.47 -1.93
N PRO A 74 -3.24 0.53 -2.74
CA PRO A 74 -4.21 1.40 -3.37
C PRO A 74 -5.11 0.62 -4.34
N PRO A 75 -6.32 1.13 -4.63
CA PRO A 75 -7.16 0.60 -5.71
C PRO A 75 -6.43 0.68 -7.04
N THR A 76 -6.45 -0.41 -7.81
CA THR A 76 -5.77 -0.47 -9.12
C THR A 76 -6.61 0.09 -10.26
N TYR A 77 -7.92 0.28 -10.05
CA TYR A 77 -8.84 0.88 -11.02
C TYR A 77 -8.86 2.41 -10.96
N LEU A 78 -8.24 3.02 -9.94
CA LEU A 78 -8.25 4.46 -9.71
C LEU A 78 -6.82 5.01 -9.81
N PRO A 79 -6.59 6.15 -10.49
CA PRO A 79 -5.29 6.81 -10.47
C PRO A 79 -4.85 7.13 -9.04
N LEU A 80 -3.56 6.94 -8.74
CA LEU A 80 -3.03 7.05 -7.38
C LEU A 80 -3.24 8.46 -6.79
N GLU A 81 -3.12 9.49 -7.61
CA GLU A 81 -3.30 10.89 -7.20
C GLU A 81 -4.75 11.19 -6.84
N VAL A 82 -5.71 10.64 -7.59
CA VAL A 82 -7.13 10.77 -7.30
C VAL A 82 -7.45 10.06 -5.99
N TYR A 83 -6.95 8.84 -5.82
CA TYR A 83 -7.06 8.09 -4.58
C TYR A 83 -6.51 8.87 -3.37
N LEU A 84 -5.33 9.48 -3.50
CA LEU A 84 -4.73 10.29 -2.44
C LEU A 84 -5.56 11.55 -2.11
N GLY A 85 -6.25 12.11 -3.11
CA GLY A 85 -7.23 13.18 -2.91
C GLY A 85 -8.43 12.73 -2.08
N GLU A 86 -9.01 11.58 -2.40
CA GLU A 86 -10.12 10.98 -1.64
C GLU A 86 -9.70 10.61 -0.22
N LEU A 87 -8.47 10.08 -0.04
CA LEU A 87 -7.90 9.79 1.27
C LEU A 87 -7.73 11.08 2.09
N ALA A 88 -7.24 12.15 1.46
CA ALA A 88 -7.10 13.45 2.11
C ALA A 88 -8.44 14.10 2.49
N ALA A 89 -9.49 13.83 1.71
CA ALA A 89 -10.85 14.26 2.00
C ALA A 89 -11.57 13.38 3.05
N GLY A 90 -10.98 12.23 3.43
CA GLY A 90 -11.63 11.24 4.30
C GLY A 90 -12.80 10.50 3.63
N GLU A 91 -12.88 10.55 2.30
CA GLU A 91 -13.93 9.95 1.49
C GLU A 91 -13.62 8.50 1.11
N TRP A 92 -12.35 8.10 1.23
CA TRP A 92 -11.94 6.75 0.91
C TRP A 92 -12.60 5.72 1.84
N PRO A 93 -13.19 4.64 1.32
CA PRO A 93 -13.85 3.60 2.11
C PRO A 93 -12.83 2.67 2.78
N VAL A 94 -12.12 3.20 3.77
CA VAL A 94 -11.61 2.45 4.92
C VAL A 94 -12.41 2.96 6.11
N GLY A 95 -13.55 2.31 6.39
CA GLY A 95 -14.42 2.73 7.49
C GLY A 95 -13.66 2.82 8.83
N PRO A 96 -14.23 3.48 9.86
CA PRO A 96 -13.53 3.84 11.11
C PRO A 96 -13.06 2.66 11.98
N ARG A 97 -13.15 1.41 11.49
CA ARG A 97 -12.54 0.19 12.04
C ARG A 97 -12.31 -0.74 10.84
N GLY A 98 -11.08 -1.16 10.58
CA GLY A 98 -10.67 -2.02 9.46
C GLY A 98 -11.49 -3.31 9.28
N ARG A 99 -12.69 -3.18 8.76
CA ARG A 99 -13.56 -4.26 8.31
C ARG A 99 -14.12 -3.78 6.98
N TYR A 100 -13.76 -4.45 5.90
CA TYR A 100 -14.46 -4.34 4.62
C TYR A 100 -15.97 -4.29 4.91
N LYS A 101 -16.64 -3.19 4.56
CA LYS A 101 -18.09 -3.11 4.60
C LYS A 101 -18.59 -4.09 3.53
N ARG A 102 -18.80 -5.37 3.89
CA ARG A 102 -19.76 -6.20 3.17
C ARG A 102 -21.14 -5.60 3.45
N GLY A 103 -21.56 -4.70 2.56
CA GLY A 103 -22.92 -4.20 2.54
C GLY A 103 -23.88 -5.35 2.22
N SER A 104 -24.72 -5.66 3.21
CA SER A 104 -26.13 -6.02 3.10
C SER A 104 -26.70 -6.26 1.70
N GLY A 105 -27.35 -7.41 1.50
CA GLY A 105 -28.36 -7.56 0.47
C GLY A 105 -28.72 -9.00 0.12
N ARG A 106 -29.59 -9.62 0.91
CA ARG A 106 -30.87 -10.17 0.42
C ARG A 106 -31.77 -10.54 1.60
N ASP A 107 -33.04 -10.21 1.41
CA ASP A 107 -34.24 -10.54 2.20
C ASP A 107 -34.20 -11.93 2.85
#